data_AF-A0A3M1AYY8-F1
#
_entry.id   AF-A0A3M1AYY8-F1
#
_cell.length_a   1.000
_cell.length_b   1.000
_cell.length_c   1.000
_cell.angle_alpha   90.00
_cell.angle_beta   90.00
_cell.angle_gamma   90.00
#
_symmetry.space_group_name_H-M   'P 1'
#
loop_
_entity.id
_entity.type
_entity.pdbx_description
1 polymer ?
#
loop_
_entity_poly.entity_id
_entity_poly.type
_entity_poly.pdbx_seq_one_letter_code
_entity_poly.pdbx_strand_id
1 'polypeptide(L)'
;MAYDSKNRLNDLDSKQWLQFQKSWMPIEDAIAGQFVAFFTKQRYADGHTGRVLVFPQAAKQAMLQNSHPPRELILQNELPDGEKLDYVYLDFSRYTFEGFLSEFENQLFPLLMQAIRSLALQRYLTVVIQNHNTVHGRFPTAWKLARWLGRYLALKDEKIGCASPDNALPLSGENRSLPLAEGPWRTDNSIVYYMNFRKEKEPGAISFDPAILQPATRVISSSSEAPEFIPKNFFNAWFIHKPPPRSRDVLLHPAKFPEDLVQKFVQNFSREGEWVLDPMAGTGSALVAAASMGRKACGIELNPKFAQIARSRFSLFESYQLVVGDASDGETFSLLPEHVDYCITSPPYWDMLRMKGAETQKKRKNAGLPRWYSEDQRDLGNIADYSTFLDLLEKVYEHVSLRLRPGRYLTIIVKNVKKKGIIYPLAWDLAARLSRFLEFSGEQIWCQDDQRLAPFGYRYAWVSNTFHHYCLTFRKPFR
;
A
#
# COMPACT_ATOMS: atom_id res chain seq x y z
N MET A 1 -24.74 7.96 27.02
CA MET A 1 -25.14 6.72 26.30
C MET A 1 -25.10 5.57 27.30
N ALA A 2 -26.11 4.70 27.33
CA ALA A 2 -26.11 3.52 28.19
C ALA A 2 -25.01 2.53 27.78
N TYR A 3 -24.37 1.88 28.74
CA TYR A 3 -23.30 0.89 28.52
C TYR A 3 -23.82 -0.32 27.72
N ASP A 4 -23.38 -0.48 26.47
CA ASP A 4 -23.68 -1.68 25.66
C ASP A 4 -22.66 -2.79 25.96
N SER A 5 -23.06 -3.72 26.83
CA SER A 5 -22.25 -4.88 27.23
C SER A 5 -21.94 -5.84 26.08
N LYS A 6 -22.66 -5.74 24.94
CA LYS A 6 -22.43 -6.58 23.75
C LYS A 6 -21.35 -5.99 22.84
N ASN A 7 -21.13 -4.68 22.85
CA ASN A 7 -20.00 -4.07 22.14
C ASN A 7 -18.76 -4.14 23.02
N ARG A 8 -17.76 -4.92 22.60
CA ARG A 8 -16.54 -5.14 23.38
C ARG A 8 -15.42 -4.15 23.03
N LEU A 9 -15.55 -3.43 21.91
CA LEU A 9 -14.49 -2.57 21.40
C LEU A 9 -14.65 -1.10 21.82
N ASN A 10 -15.85 -0.54 21.62
CA ASN A 10 -16.09 0.90 21.79
C ASN A 10 -17.55 1.20 22.15
N ASP A 11 -17.90 2.49 22.15
CA ASP A 11 -19.25 2.98 22.45
C ASP A 11 -19.96 3.52 21.19
N LEU A 12 -19.46 3.17 20.00
CA LEU A 12 -19.97 3.69 18.73
C LEU A 12 -21.23 2.93 18.27
N ASP A 13 -22.16 3.67 17.67
CA ASP A 13 -23.27 3.07 16.92
C ASP A 13 -22.82 2.51 15.56
N SER A 14 -23.73 1.87 14.84
CA SER A 14 -23.41 1.27 13.53
C SER A 14 -23.01 2.28 12.45
N LYS A 15 -23.54 3.52 12.50
CA LYS A 15 -23.25 4.56 11.52
C LYS A 15 -21.85 5.12 11.74
N GLN A 16 -21.52 5.43 12.99
CA GLN A 16 -20.19 5.88 13.40
C GLN A 16 -19.13 4.81 13.13
N TRP A 17 -19.44 3.55 13.42
CA TRP A 17 -18.56 2.43 13.09
C TRP A 17 -18.24 2.35 11.59
N LEU A 18 -19.26 2.48 10.74
CA LEU A 18 -19.11 2.34 9.29
C LEU A 18 -18.24 3.44 8.67
N GLN A 19 -18.23 4.65 9.23
CA GLN A 19 -17.39 5.75 8.75
C GLN A 19 -15.90 5.43 8.89
N PHE A 20 -15.52 4.72 9.95
CA PHE A 20 -14.12 4.36 10.23
C PHE A 20 -13.62 3.14 9.43
N GLN A 21 -14.49 2.50 8.65
CA GLN A 21 -14.21 1.23 7.97
C GLN A 21 -13.41 1.38 6.66
N LYS A 22 -13.35 2.56 6.05
CA LYS A 22 -12.52 2.79 4.85
C LYS A 22 -11.04 2.66 5.21
N SER A 23 -10.26 1.96 4.39
CA SER A 23 -8.80 1.88 4.56
C SER A 23 -8.05 3.19 4.29
N TRP A 24 -8.75 4.27 3.92
CA TRP A 24 -8.18 5.59 3.71
C TRP A 24 -9.16 6.67 4.18
N MET A 25 -8.66 7.85 4.51
CA MET A 25 -9.44 8.99 5.02
C MET A 25 -8.71 10.31 4.74
N PRO A 26 -9.41 11.44 4.52
CA PRO A 26 -8.80 12.75 4.57
C PRO A 26 -8.22 13.04 5.97
N ILE A 27 -7.14 13.81 6.04
CA ILE A 27 -6.59 14.27 7.33
C ILE A 27 -7.33 15.54 7.76
N GLU A 28 -7.96 15.45 8.93
CA GLU A 28 -8.73 16.53 9.58
C GLU A 28 -8.23 16.72 11.02
N ASP A 29 -8.45 17.89 11.62
CA ASP A 29 -7.87 18.26 12.92
C ASP A 29 -8.27 17.33 14.09
N ALA A 30 -9.43 16.67 14.02
CA ALA A 30 -9.97 15.81 15.08
C ALA A 30 -9.67 14.30 14.89
N ILE A 31 -8.82 13.93 13.93
CA ILE A 31 -8.65 12.52 13.52
C ILE A 31 -8.15 11.62 14.65
N ALA A 32 -7.22 12.12 15.48
CA ALA A 32 -6.66 11.37 16.58
C ALA A 32 -7.74 10.98 17.61
N GLY A 33 -8.69 11.87 17.85
CA GLY A 33 -9.84 11.61 18.72
C GLY A 33 -10.82 10.58 18.17
N GLN A 34 -10.97 10.48 16.84
CA GLN A 34 -11.76 9.42 16.20
C GLN A 34 -11.16 8.04 16.48
N PHE A 35 -9.82 7.91 16.41
CA PHE A 35 -9.13 6.68 16.76
C PHE A 35 -9.32 6.31 18.23
N VAL A 36 -9.16 7.29 19.14
CA VAL A 36 -9.44 7.09 20.56
C VAL A 36 -10.86 6.59 20.77
N ALA A 37 -11.84 7.23 20.15
CA ALA A 37 -13.25 6.83 20.25
C ALA A 37 -13.51 5.43 19.68
N PHE A 38 -12.83 5.06 18.60
CA PHE A 38 -13.00 3.76 17.95
C PHE A 38 -12.36 2.61 18.72
N PHE A 39 -11.27 2.85 19.44
CA PHE A 39 -10.50 1.79 20.10
C PHE A 39 -10.69 1.64 21.59
N THR A 40 -11.42 2.56 22.20
CA THR A 40 -11.67 2.51 23.64
C THR A 40 -13.10 2.83 23.97
N LYS A 41 -13.52 2.31 25.12
CA LYS A 41 -14.73 2.75 25.80
C LYS A 41 -14.43 3.94 26.69
N GLN A 42 -15.45 4.77 26.94
CA GLN A 42 -15.39 5.77 27.99
C GLN A 42 -15.33 5.09 29.36
N ARG A 43 -16.12 4.03 29.56
CA ARG A 43 -16.17 3.26 30.80
C ARG A 43 -16.34 1.77 30.52
N TYR A 44 -15.61 0.94 31.25
CA TYR A 44 -15.66 -0.52 31.13
C TYR A 44 -16.60 -1.16 32.17
N ALA A 45 -16.81 -2.48 32.05
CA ALA A 45 -17.78 -3.24 32.85
C ALA A 45 -17.50 -3.19 34.36
N ASP A 46 -16.22 -3.20 34.71
CA ASP A 46 -15.66 -3.10 36.06
C ASP A 46 -15.61 -1.65 36.57
N GLY A 47 -16.12 -0.69 35.79
CA GLY A 47 -16.29 0.68 36.20
C GLY A 47 -15.06 1.58 36.01
N HIS A 48 -13.93 1.09 35.50
CA HIS A 48 -12.79 1.96 35.20
C HIS A 48 -13.02 2.79 33.93
N THR A 49 -12.44 4.00 33.92
CA THR A 49 -12.43 4.90 32.77
C THR A 49 -11.40 4.43 31.76
N GLY A 50 -11.71 4.51 30.46
CA GLY A 50 -10.76 4.06 29.44
C GLY A 50 -9.47 4.88 29.43
N ARG A 51 -8.34 4.16 29.46
CA ARG A 51 -7.01 4.75 29.65
C ARG A 51 -6.21 4.74 28.35
N VAL A 52 -5.77 5.90 27.93
CA VAL A 52 -5.15 6.10 26.62
C VAL A 52 -3.79 6.77 26.77
N LEU A 53 -2.73 6.08 26.36
CA LEU A 53 -1.43 6.74 26.23
C LEU A 53 -1.38 7.50 24.91
N VAL A 54 -1.02 8.78 24.97
CA VAL A 54 -0.92 9.67 23.82
C VAL A 54 0.47 10.28 23.75
N PHE A 55 1.10 10.18 22.59
CA PHE A 55 2.36 10.86 22.29
C PHE A 55 2.27 11.51 20.89
N PRO A 56 2.81 12.72 20.68
CA PRO A 56 3.46 13.59 21.66
C PRO A 56 2.45 14.45 22.43
N GLN A 57 2.95 15.35 23.31
CA GLN A 57 2.12 16.32 24.03
C GLN A 57 1.15 17.08 23.11
N ALA A 58 1.60 17.47 21.93
CA ALA A 58 0.78 18.22 20.97
C ALA A 58 -0.47 17.44 20.54
N ALA A 59 -0.36 16.11 20.36
CA ALA A 59 -1.51 15.27 20.05
C ALA A 59 -2.51 15.23 21.23
N LYS A 60 -2.01 15.13 22.47
CA LYS A 60 -2.86 15.21 23.69
C LYS A 60 -3.61 16.55 23.74
N GLN A 61 -2.93 17.67 23.50
CA GLN A 61 -3.57 18.99 23.52
C GLN A 61 -4.64 19.15 22.44
N ALA A 62 -4.37 18.70 21.22
CA ALA A 62 -5.35 18.73 20.13
C ALA A 62 -6.60 17.89 20.46
N MET A 63 -6.43 16.74 21.12
CA MET A 63 -7.58 15.92 21.57
C MET A 63 -8.41 16.61 22.66
N LEU A 64 -7.77 17.32 23.60
CA LEU A 64 -8.47 18.03 24.68
C LEU A 64 -9.30 19.22 24.16
N GLN A 65 -8.78 19.95 23.17
CA GLN A 65 -9.48 21.10 22.56
C GLN A 65 -10.74 20.68 21.80
N ASN A 66 -10.74 19.49 21.19
CA ASN A 66 -11.86 18.99 20.37
C ASN A 66 -12.98 18.30 21.18
N SER A 67 -13.02 18.47 22.51
CA SER A 67 -14.13 18.05 23.39
C SER A 67 -14.53 16.57 23.24
N HIS A 68 -13.59 15.65 23.42
CA HIS A 68 -13.90 14.22 23.49
C HIS A 68 -14.35 13.80 24.92
N PRO A 69 -15.35 12.90 25.06
CA PRO A 69 -15.90 12.47 26.36
C PRO A 69 -14.86 11.76 27.25
N PRO A 70 -15.10 11.61 28.57
CA PRO A 70 -14.04 11.47 29.57
C PRO A 70 -13.34 10.12 29.43
N ARG A 71 -12.17 10.16 28.78
CA ARG A 71 -11.16 9.11 28.82
C ARG A 71 -9.94 9.71 29.51
N GLU A 72 -9.20 8.88 30.21
CA GLU A 72 -7.97 9.32 30.85
C GLU A 72 -6.87 9.36 29.77
N LEU A 73 -6.48 10.57 29.36
CA LEU A 73 -5.37 10.77 28.43
C LEU A 73 -4.07 10.91 29.22
N ILE A 74 -3.17 9.95 29.05
CA ILE A 74 -1.96 9.75 29.81
C ILE A 74 -0.75 10.06 28.92
N LEU A 75 0.20 10.85 29.41
CA LEU A 75 1.50 11.02 28.77
C LEU A 75 2.48 9.92 29.22
N GLN A 76 3.55 9.73 28.45
CA GLN A 76 4.55 8.72 28.76
C GLN A 76 5.13 8.85 30.19
N ASN A 77 5.47 10.06 30.61
CA ASN A 77 6.00 10.35 31.94
C ASN A 77 4.96 10.24 33.07
N GLU A 78 3.69 10.15 32.73
CA GLU A 78 2.56 10.01 33.66
C GLU A 78 2.15 8.55 33.84
N LEU A 79 2.73 7.60 33.08
CA LEU A 79 2.33 6.19 33.10
C LEU A 79 2.97 5.44 34.29
N PRO A 80 2.20 5.04 35.32
CA PRO A 80 2.77 4.33 36.47
C PRO A 80 3.14 2.89 36.12
N ASP A 81 4.15 2.35 36.81
CA ASP A 81 4.58 0.96 36.61
C ASP A 81 3.47 -0.04 36.96
N GLY A 82 3.29 -1.04 36.10
CA GLY A 82 2.32 -2.12 36.28
C GLY A 82 0.89 -1.82 35.81
N GLU A 83 0.56 -0.56 35.55
CA GLU A 83 -0.78 -0.19 35.10
C GLU A 83 -1.08 -0.58 33.64
N LYS A 84 -2.36 -0.83 33.37
CA LYS A 84 -2.83 -1.31 32.06
C LYS A 84 -3.49 -0.21 31.26
N LEU A 85 -3.11 -0.13 29.99
CA LEU A 85 -3.69 0.78 29.00
C LEU A 85 -4.71 0.05 28.14
N ASP A 86 -5.78 0.76 27.78
CA ASP A 86 -6.80 0.28 26.84
C ASP A 86 -6.49 0.61 25.40
N TYR A 87 -5.68 1.65 25.17
CA TYR A 87 -5.25 2.06 23.86
C TYR A 87 -3.98 2.91 23.93
N VAL A 88 -3.22 2.89 22.85
CA VAL A 88 -2.01 3.68 22.69
C VAL A 88 -2.08 4.38 21.33
N TYR A 89 -1.86 5.70 21.31
CA TYR A 89 -1.75 6.51 20.11
C TYR A 89 -0.39 7.22 20.09
N LEU A 90 0.47 6.83 19.16
CA LEU A 90 1.81 7.40 18.99
C LEU A 90 1.87 8.10 17.64
N ASP A 91 2.05 9.41 17.66
CA ASP A 91 2.12 10.24 16.47
C ASP A 91 3.56 10.67 16.17
N PHE A 92 4.16 9.99 15.20
CA PHE A 92 5.47 10.31 14.66
C PHE A 92 5.38 11.02 13.31
N SER A 93 4.20 11.50 12.88
CA SER A 93 3.99 12.04 11.54
C SER A 93 4.72 13.35 11.28
N ARG A 94 5.22 14.01 12.33
CA ARG A 94 5.96 15.28 12.26
C ARG A 94 7.47 15.11 12.35
N TYR A 95 7.96 13.88 12.52
CA TYR A 95 9.39 13.61 12.54
C TYR A 95 9.97 13.72 11.14
N THR A 96 11.16 14.33 11.02
CA THR A 96 12.00 14.15 9.84
C THR A 96 12.65 12.78 9.87
N PHE A 97 13.26 12.34 8.76
CA PHE A 97 13.95 11.05 8.76
C PHE A 97 15.12 11.05 9.75
N GLU A 98 15.94 12.09 9.72
CA GLU A 98 17.11 12.26 10.56
C GLU A 98 16.72 12.40 12.03
N GLY A 99 15.67 13.18 12.32
CA GLY A 99 15.12 13.34 13.66
C GLY A 99 14.53 12.04 14.20
N PHE A 100 13.83 11.28 13.36
CA PHE A 100 13.32 9.97 13.74
C PHE A 100 14.45 9.03 14.14
N LEU A 101 15.53 8.98 13.35
CA LEU A 101 16.69 8.12 13.63
C LEU A 101 17.45 8.55 14.88
N SER A 102 17.71 9.86 15.05
CA SER A 102 18.48 10.39 16.18
C SER A 102 17.77 10.18 17.52
N GLU A 103 16.44 10.31 17.55
CA GLU A 103 15.63 10.10 18.75
C GLU A 103 15.24 8.64 18.97
N PHE A 104 15.45 7.75 17.98
CA PHE A 104 14.92 6.39 18.04
C PHE A 104 15.42 5.62 19.27
N GLU A 105 16.74 5.53 19.45
CA GLU A 105 17.33 4.72 20.53
C GLU A 105 17.07 5.29 21.92
N ASN A 106 17.18 6.61 22.07
CA ASN A 106 17.19 7.26 23.38
C ASN A 106 15.79 7.64 23.89
N GLN A 107 14.82 7.84 23.00
CA GLN A 107 13.48 8.34 23.37
C GLN A 107 12.36 7.46 22.84
N LEU A 108 12.32 7.20 21.53
CA LEU A 108 11.17 6.53 20.91
C LEU A 108 11.13 5.03 21.23
N PHE A 109 12.27 4.35 21.27
CA PHE A 109 12.34 2.93 21.60
C PHE A 109 11.91 2.67 23.06
N PRO A 110 12.42 3.38 24.09
CA PRO A 110 11.91 3.25 25.46
C PRO A 110 10.40 3.51 25.57
N LEU A 111 9.89 4.54 24.89
CA LEU A 111 8.46 4.84 24.80
C LEU A 111 7.66 3.67 24.23
N LEU A 112 8.08 3.15 23.07
CA LEU A 112 7.42 2.02 22.41
C LEU A 112 7.40 0.78 23.31
N MET A 113 8.54 0.46 23.94
CA MET A 113 8.64 -0.72 24.81
C MET A 113 7.79 -0.57 26.08
N GLN A 114 7.77 0.60 26.70
CA GLN A 114 6.91 0.88 27.85
C GLN A 114 5.42 0.76 27.46
N ALA A 115 5.02 1.40 26.35
CA ALA A 115 3.65 1.35 25.85
C ALA A 115 3.21 -0.09 25.53
N ILE A 116 4.06 -0.88 24.87
CA ILE A 116 3.79 -2.30 24.58
C ILE A 116 3.60 -3.11 25.86
N ARG A 117 4.44 -2.91 26.89
CA ARG A 117 4.33 -3.64 28.17
C ARG A 117 3.02 -3.32 28.89
N SER A 118 2.66 -2.04 28.94
CA SER A 118 1.47 -1.55 29.65
C SER A 118 0.16 -1.76 28.88
N LEU A 119 0.19 -1.91 27.55
CA LEU A 119 -1.01 -2.23 26.78
C LEU A 119 -1.65 -3.55 27.25
N ALA A 120 -2.96 -3.56 27.52
CA ALA A 120 -3.66 -4.78 27.89
C ALA A 120 -3.80 -5.74 26.69
N LEU A 121 -4.05 -7.02 26.99
CA LEU A 121 -4.25 -8.03 25.96
C LEU A 121 -5.51 -7.72 25.12
N GLN A 122 -5.46 -7.99 23.82
CA GLN A 122 -6.52 -7.69 22.84
C GLN A 122 -6.83 -6.19 22.64
N ARG A 123 -6.01 -5.31 23.22
CA ARG A 123 -6.08 -3.86 22.99
C ARG A 123 -5.16 -3.43 21.86
N TYR A 124 -5.40 -2.22 21.39
CA TYR A 124 -4.80 -1.71 20.17
C TYR A 124 -3.75 -0.64 20.43
N LEU A 125 -2.82 -0.54 19.50
CA LEU A 125 -1.82 0.52 19.43
C LEU A 125 -1.80 1.05 18.01
N THR A 126 -1.88 2.36 17.86
CA THR A 126 -1.74 3.03 16.57
C THR A 126 -0.45 3.82 16.54
N VAL A 127 0.36 3.57 15.50
CA VAL A 127 1.51 4.40 15.16
C VAL A 127 1.17 5.21 13.92
N VAL A 128 1.22 6.53 14.03
CA VAL A 128 1.03 7.46 12.92
C VAL A 128 2.41 7.88 12.43
N ILE A 129 2.74 7.60 11.18
CA ILE A 129 4.10 7.82 10.66
C ILE A 129 4.09 7.95 9.14
N GLN A 130 5.04 8.69 8.59
CA GLN A 130 5.23 8.83 7.15
C GLN A 130 6.32 7.89 6.62
N ASN A 131 6.27 7.61 5.33
CA ASN A 131 7.48 7.23 4.61
C ASN A 131 8.27 8.52 4.32
N HIS A 132 9.59 8.44 4.37
CA HIS A 132 10.44 9.61 4.31
C HIS A 132 11.15 9.71 2.96
N ASN A 133 11.45 10.94 2.54
CA ASN A 133 12.33 11.19 1.42
C ASN A 133 13.76 11.35 1.94
N THR A 134 14.72 10.70 1.30
CA THR A 134 16.16 10.83 1.60
C THR A 134 16.90 11.32 0.36
N VAL A 135 18.17 11.70 0.51
CA VAL A 135 19.04 12.03 -0.63
C VAL A 135 19.15 10.88 -1.64
N HIS A 136 18.96 9.64 -1.19
CA HIS A 136 19.06 8.42 -2.00
C HIS A 136 17.72 7.90 -2.54
N GLY A 137 16.60 8.59 -2.27
CA GLY A 137 15.28 8.23 -2.78
C GLY A 137 14.21 8.10 -1.69
N ARG A 138 13.16 7.35 -1.95
CA ARG A 138 12.06 7.14 -1.01
C ARG A 138 12.41 6.03 -0.02
N PHE A 139 12.29 6.29 1.28
CA PHE A 139 12.55 5.30 2.33
C PHE A 139 11.26 4.91 3.07
N PRO A 140 10.88 3.61 3.08
CA PRO A 140 9.61 3.13 3.60
C PRO A 140 9.60 2.99 5.13
N THR A 141 9.84 4.08 5.86
CA THR A 141 9.98 4.10 7.33
C THR A 141 8.77 3.51 8.04
N ALA A 142 7.56 3.87 7.61
CA ALA A 142 6.33 3.40 8.23
C ALA A 142 6.25 1.86 8.22
N TRP A 143 6.60 1.27 7.08
CA TRP A 143 6.59 -0.17 6.92
C TRP A 143 7.74 -0.83 7.64
N LYS A 144 8.96 -0.27 7.62
CA LYS A 144 10.10 -0.77 8.40
C LYS A 144 9.79 -0.83 9.90
N LEU A 145 9.20 0.23 10.45
CA LEU A 145 8.77 0.27 11.84
C LEU A 145 7.67 -0.77 12.11
N ALA A 146 6.71 -0.92 11.20
CA ALA A 146 5.66 -1.92 11.34
C ALA A 146 6.20 -3.36 11.39
N ARG A 147 7.24 -3.67 10.61
CA ARG A 147 7.93 -4.98 10.65
C ARG A 147 8.55 -5.23 12.02
N TRP A 148 9.26 -4.23 12.53
CA TRP A 148 9.93 -4.30 13.82
C TRP A 148 8.92 -4.49 14.96
N LEU A 149 7.82 -3.74 14.94
CA LEU A 149 6.70 -3.89 15.89
C LEU A 149 5.99 -5.24 15.78
N GLY A 150 5.99 -5.85 14.59
CA GLY A 150 5.44 -7.19 14.33
C GLY A 150 6.01 -8.30 15.21
N ARG A 151 7.21 -8.09 15.81
CA ARG A 151 7.82 -9.02 16.78
C ARG A 151 7.08 -9.05 18.12
N TYR A 152 6.34 -8.00 18.44
CA TYR A 152 5.68 -7.80 19.72
C TYR A 152 4.15 -7.74 19.60
N LEU A 153 3.64 -7.27 18.47
CA LEU A 153 2.22 -7.01 18.24
C LEU A 153 1.79 -7.56 16.88
N ALA A 154 0.52 -7.94 16.76
CA ALA A 154 -0.06 -8.34 15.48
C ALA A 154 -0.55 -7.11 14.70
N LEU A 155 -0.01 -6.84 13.52
CA LEU A 155 -0.54 -5.82 12.61
C LEU A 155 -1.95 -6.21 12.13
N LYS A 156 -2.94 -5.35 12.36
CA LYS A 156 -4.35 -5.60 12.02
C LYS A 156 -4.89 -4.70 10.92
N ASP A 157 -4.33 -3.51 10.74
CA ASP A 157 -4.70 -2.61 9.65
C ASP A 157 -3.63 -1.58 9.34
N GLU A 158 -3.52 -1.20 8.08
CA GLU A 158 -2.93 0.03 7.61
C GLU A 158 -4.04 0.96 7.10
N LYS A 159 -4.22 2.12 7.74
CA LYS A 159 -5.12 3.16 7.25
C LYS A 159 -4.30 4.31 6.67
N ILE A 160 -4.67 4.75 5.47
CA ILE A 160 -3.99 5.85 4.76
C ILE A 160 -4.68 7.17 5.09
N GLY A 161 -3.98 8.07 5.78
CA GLY A 161 -4.34 9.47 5.88
C GLY A 161 -3.91 10.23 4.64
N CYS A 162 -4.83 10.98 4.05
CA CYS A 162 -4.67 11.77 2.84
C CYS A 162 -4.71 13.26 3.19
N ALA A 163 -3.55 13.92 3.21
CA ALA A 163 -3.47 15.37 3.43
C ALA A 163 -3.87 16.14 2.17
N SER A 164 -4.54 17.28 2.32
CA SER A 164 -4.66 18.24 1.22
C SER A 164 -3.27 18.76 0.84
N PRO A 165 -2.99 19.06 -0.45
CA PRO A 165 -1.74 19.70 -0.86
C PRO A 165 -1.41 20.96 -0.06
N ASP A 166 -2.42 21.72 0.38
CA ASP A 166 -2.28 22.95 1.17
C ASP A 166 -1.93 22.69 2.65
N ASN A 167 -2.26 21.50 3.16
CA ASN A 167 -2.02 21.05 4.54
C ASN A 167 -0.98 19.92 4.61
N ALA A 168 -0.12 19.81 3.60
CA ALA A 168 0.96 18.84 3.62
C ALA A 168 1.77 19.04 4.91
N LEU A 169 1.82 17.99 5.74
CA LEU A 169 2.62 17.95 6.97
C LEU A 169 4.02 18.45 6.65
N PRO A 170 4.69 19.15 7.59
CA PRO A 170 5.98 19.77 7.33
C PRO A 170 6.88 18.76 6.66
N LEU A 171 7.05 18.94 5.34
CA LEU A 171 8.13 18.32 4.60
C LEU A 171 9.34 18.74 5.41
N SER A 172 10.04 17.76 5.98
CA SER A 172 11.35 17.95 6.59
C SER A 172 12.07 19.03 5.80
N GLY A 173 12.49 20.08 6.51
CA GLY A 173 13.16 21.25 5.94
C GLY A 173 14.16 20.85 4.86
N GLU A 174 14.31 21.71 3.85
CA GLU A 174 15.21 21.63 2.69
C GLU A 174 14.73 20.86 1.45
N ASN A 175 13.66 20.05 1.50
CA ASN A 175 13.26 19.23 0.34
C ASN A 175 12.16 19.79 -0.59
N ARG A 176 11.65 21.01 -0.36
CA ARG A 176 10.90 21.73 -1.41
C ARG A 176 11.81 22.29 -2.51
N SER A 177 13.12 22.38 -2.25
CA SER A 177 14.08 23.17 -3.03
C SER A 177 15.06 22.38 -3.88
N LEU A 178 15.04 21.04 -3.87
CA LEU A 178 15.82 20.29 -4.86
C LEU A 178 15.12 20.42 -6.22
N PRO A 179 15.73 21.06 -7.23
CA PRO A 179 15.13 21.20 -8.54
C PRO A 179 14.82 19.82 -9.11
N LEU A 180 13.67 19.70 -9.80
CA LEU A 180 13.29 18.53 -10.62
C LEU A 180 14.40 18.04 -11.57
N ALA A 181 15.40 18.89 -11.83
CA ALA A 181 16.55 18.62 -12.70
C ALA A 181 17.60 17.67 -12.10
N GLU A 182 17.63 17.44 -10.79
CA GLU A 182 18.76 16.75 -10.13
C GLU A 182 18.39 15.55 -9.25
N GLY A 183 17.27 14.85 -9.51
CA GLY A 183 16.93 13.64 -8.75
C GLY A 183 15.89 12.70 -9.37
N PRO A 184 15.74 11.47 -8.84
CA PRO A 184 14.68 10.55 -9.25
C PRO A 184 13.30 11.15 -8.98
N TRP A 185 12.29 10.74 -9.75
CA TRP A 185 10.90 11.16 -9.57
C TRP A 185 10.38 10.89 -8.14
N ARG A 186 9.55 11.80 -7.59
CA ARG A 186 9.00 11.75 -6.23
C ARG A 186 7.57 12.28 -6.17
N THR A 187 6.89 12.04 -5.05
CA THR A 187 5.57 12.57 -4.72
C THR A 187 5.62 13.67 -3.66
N ASP A 188 4.55 14.44 -3.48
CA ASP A 188 4.38 15.54 -2.50
C ASP A 188 4.40 15.13 -1.01
N ASN A 189 4.54 13.83 -0.70
CA ASN A 189 4.47 13.27 0.65
C ASN A 189 3.18 13.60 1.42
N SER A 190 2.07 13.84 0.71
CA SER A 190 0.75 14.14 1.29
C SER A 190 0.03 12.92 1.88
N ILE A 191 0.76 11.85 2.19
CA ILE A 191 0.22 10.63 2.81
C ILE A 191 0.83 10.37 4.18
N VAL A 192 0.01 9.82 5.07
CA VAL A 192 0.40 9.41 6.42
C VAL A 192 -0.15 8.02 6.67
N TYR A 193 0.65 7.13 7.26
CA TYR A 193 0.20 5.81 7.62
C TYR A 193 -0.23 5.78 9.08
N TYR A 194 -1.43 5.27 9.32
CA TYR A 194 -1.92 4.89 10.64
C TYR A 194 -1.81 3.37 10.73
N MET A 195 -0.69 2.91 11.30
CA MET A 195 -0.39 1.49 11.48
C MET A 195 -1.04 0.98 12.76
N ASN A 196 -1.99 0.07 12.65
CA ASN A 196 -2.83 -0.38 13.75
C ASN A 196 -2.46 -1.80 14.14
N PHE A 197 -1.97 -1.95 15.36
CA PHE A 197 -1.53 -3.20 15.94
C PHE A 197 -2.48 -3.62 17.06
N ARG A 198 -2.56 -4.92 17.31
CA ARG A 198 -3.24 -5.48 18.49
C ARG A 198 -2.25 -6.31 19.29
N LYS A 199 -2.29 -6.17 20.62
CA LYS A 199 -1.55 -7.05 21.52
C LYS A 199 -2.24 -8.39 21.60
N GLU A 200 -1.53 -9.45 21.24
CA GLU A 200 -2.01 -10.84 21.30
C GLU A 200 -1.11 -11.64 22.24
N LYS A 201 -1.58 -12.82 22.70
CA LYS A 201 -0.75 -13.70 23.55
C LYS A 201 0.44 -14.23 22.75
N GLU A 202 0.13 -14.63 21.53
CA GLU A 202 1.07 -14.98 20.49
C GLU A 202 0.77 -14.02 19.35
N PRO A 203 1.64 -13.03 19.06
CA PRO A 203 1.43 -12.11 17.95
C PRO A 203 1.36 -12.80 16.57
N GLY A 204 1.47 -14.14 16.51
CA GLY A 204 1.17 -14.95 15.34
C GLY A 204 2.18 -14.73 14.22
N ALA A 205 3.45 -14.54 14.56
CA ALA A 205 4.51 -14.25 13.61
C ALA A 205 4.78 -15.45 12.67
N ILE A 206 4.05 -15.54 11.56
CA ILE A 206 4.50 -15.98 10.22
C ILE A 206 3.51 -15.33 9.21
N SER A 207 3.82 -14.30 8.44
CA SER A 207 4.90 -14.10 7.47
C SER A 207 5.41 -12.67 7.57
N PHE A 208 6.36 -12.46 8.46
CA PHE A 208 7.18 -11.26 8.43
C PHE A 208 8.61 -11.77 8.40
N ASP A 209 9.17 -12.06 7.22
CA ASP A 209 10.60 -12.38 7.11
C ASP A 209 11.38 -11.06 7.22
N PRO A 210 12.07 -10.80 8.35
CA PRO A 210 12.84 -9.58 8.52
C PRO A 210 14.10 -9.54 7.64
N ALA A 211 14.55 -10.68 7.08
CA ALA A 211 15.79 -10.77 6.32
C ALA A 211 15.71 -10.05 4.96
N ILE A 212 14.51 -9.87 4.40
CA ILE A 212 14.28 -9.33 3.04
C ILE A 212 14.64 -7.84 2.90
N LEU A 213 14.94 -7.13 4.00
CA LEU A 213 15.04 -5.67 4.02
C LEU A 213 16.42 -5.07 4.33
N GLN A 214 17.48 -5.84 4.14
CA GLN A 214 18.79 -5.23 4.13
C GLN A 214 18.79 -4.09 3.09
N PRO A 215 19.19 -2.86 3.47
CA PRO A 215 19.36 -1.81 2.47
C PRO A 215 20.22 -2.40 1.37
N ALA A 216 19.79 -2.30 0.11
CA ALA A 216 20.70 -2.58 -0.97
C ALA A 216 21.86 -1.60 -0.79
N THR A 217 22.99 -2.08 -0.28
CA THR A 217 24.25 -1.34 -0.23
C THR A 217 24.65 -1.15 -1.69
N ARG A 218 24.11 -0.10 -2.29
CA ARG A 218 24.40 0.26 -3.66
C ARG A 218 25.02 1.64 -3.63
N VAL A 219 26.34 1.62 -3.74
CA VAL A 219 27.16 2.75 -4.17
C VAL A 219 26.47 3.37 -5.38
N ILE A 220 26.04 4.61 -5.22
CA ILE A 220 25.61 5.46 -6.32
C ILE A 220 26.87 5.70 -7.14
N SER A 221 26.91 5.23 -8.37
CA SER A 221 27.93 5.69 -9.32
C SER A 221 27.73 7.19 -9.47
N SER A 222 28.78 7.96 -9.25
CA SER A 222 28.85 9.41 -9.46
C SER A 222 28.84 9.74 -10.96
N SER A 223 27.87 9.23 -11.72
CA SER A 223 27.70 9.62 -13.12
C SER A 223 27.11 11.02 -13.14
N SER A 224 27.94 11.98 -13.56
CA SER A 224 27.62 13.41 -13.72
C SER A 224 26.70 13.71 -14.92
N GLU A 225 26.08 12.69 -15.52
CA GLU A 225 25.21 12.87 -16.68
C GLU A 225 23.76 13.06 -16.25
N ALA A 226 23.14 14.12 -16.77
CA ALA A 226 21.75 14.43 -16.53
C ALA A 226 20.86 13.25 -17.00
N PRO A 227 19.78 12.92 -16.28
CA PRO A 227 18.92 11.80 -16.63
C PRO A 227 18.25 12.01 -18.00
N GLU A 228 18.45 11.05 -18.93
CA GLU A 228 17.92 11.08 -20.31
C GLU A 228 16.38 11.24 -20.37
N PHE A 229 15.68 10.75 -19.35
CA PHE A 229 14.24 10.86 -19.20
C PHE A 229 13.85 11.37 -17.81
N ILE A 230 13.18 12.52 -17.79
CA ILE A 230 12.55 13.12 -16.61
C ILE A 230 11.04 13.07 -16.82
N PRO A 231 10.26 12.49 -15.87
CA PRO A 231 8.82 12.47 -16.00
C PRO A 231 8.21 13.88 -16.00
N LYS A 232 7.13 14.07 -16.77
CA LYS A 232 6.60 15.41 -17.11
C LYS A 232 5.98 16.18 -15.93
N ASN A 233 5.33 15.47 -15.02
CA ASN A 233 4.53 16.05 -13.95
C ASN A 233 4.92 15.50 -12.57
N PHE A 234 4.76 16.36 -11.58
CA PHE A 234 4.69 15.96 -10.18
C PHE A 234 3.33 15.30 -9.92
N PHE A 235 3.32 14.13 -9.30
CA PHE A 235 2.08 13.52 -8.88
C PHE A 235 1.85 13.72 -7.38
N ASN A 236 0.59 13.95 -7.04
CA ASN A 236 0.11 13.86 -5.67
C ASN A 236 0.37 12.42 -5.15
N ALA A 237 0.82 12.31 -3.90
CA ALA A 237 1.05 11.02 -3.24
C ALA A 237 -0.23 10.20 -3.09
N TRP A 238 -1.41 10.80 -3.26
CA TRP A 238 -2.68 10.11 -3.35
C TRP A 238 -3.62 10.78 -4.34
N PHE A 239 -4.57 10.01 -4.87
CA PHE A 239 -5.62 10.53 -5.75
C PHE A 239 -6.86 9.65 -5.70
N ILE A 240 -8.01 10.26 -5.99
CA ILE A 240 -9.25 9.53 -6.24
C ILE A 240 -9.42 9.40 -7.76
N HIS A 241 -9.67 8.18 -8.23
CA HIS A 241 -9.95 7.93 -9.65
C HIS A 241 -11.22 7.09 -9.77
N LYS A 242 -12.24 7.66 -10.40
CA LYS A 242 -13.54 7.03 -10.67
C LYS A 242 -13.58 6.59 -12.14
N PRO A 243 -13.43 5.30 -12.44
CA PRO A 243 -13.50 4.85 -13.82
C PRO A 243 -14.91 5.05 -14.39
N PRO A 244 -15.03 5.40 -15.69
CA PRO A 244 -16.34 5.45 -16.35
C PRO A 244 -17.00 4.06 -16.37
N PRO A 245 -18.35 3.99 -16.42
CA PRO A 245 -19.08 2.73 -16.60
C PRO A 245 -18.62 1.99 -17.86
N ARG A 246 -18.36 0.67 -17.78
CA ARG A 246 -17.86 -0.13 -18.92
C ARG A 246 -18.92 -1.04 -19.53
N SER A 247 -18.75 -1.37 -20.81
CA SER A 247 -19.62 -2.29 -21.57
C SER A 247 -19.54 -3.75 -21.07
N ARG A 248 -20.58 -4.56 -21.35
CA ARG A 248 -20.75 -5.91 -20.81
C ARG A 248 -19.63 -6.89 -21.19
N ASP A 249 -19.06 -6.78 -22.39
CA ASP A 249 -18.02 -7.71 -22.88
C ASP A 249 -16.66 -7.50 -22.16
N VAL A 250 -16.46 -6.34 -21.54
CA VAL A 250 -15.25 -6.00 -20.78
C VAL A 250 -15.27 -6.61 -19.37
N LEU A 251 -16.43 -7.08 -18.88
CA LEU A 251 -16.67 -7.60 -17.52
C LEU A 251 -16.15 -9.03 -17.27
N LEU A 252 -15.62 -9.71 -18.30
CA LEU A 252 -15.20 -11.12 -18.20
C LEU A 252 -13.98 -11.34 -17.26
N HIS A 253 -13.13 -10.32 -17.07
CA HIS A 253 -11.94 -10.42 -16.20
C HIS A 253 -12.23 -9.99 -14.75
N PRO A 254 -11.80 -10.76 -13.73
CA PRO A 254 -12.14 -10.52 -12.34
C PRO A 254 -11.50 -9.30 -11.67
N ALA A 255 -10.38 -8.78 -12.18
CA ALA A 255 -9.69 -7.63 -11.61
C ALA A 255 -8.90 -6.88 -12.69
N LYS A 256 -9.45 -5.78 -13.24
CA LYS A 256 -8.71 -4.88 -14.14
C LYS A 256 -8.56 -3.52 -13.49
N PHE A 257 -7.38 -2.93 -13.58
CA PHE A 257 -7.25 -1.49 -13.37
C PHE A 257 -7.85 -0.72 -14.57
N PRO A 258 -8.29 0.53 -14.38
CA PRO A 258 -8.85 1.35 -15.46
C PRO A 258 -7.84 1.81 -16.52
N GLU A 259 -8.25 1.80 -17.79
CA GLU A 259 -7.42 2.26 -18.90
C GLU A 259 -7.06 3.74 -18.74
N ASP A 260 -8.02 4.58 -18.34
CA ASP A 260 -7.84 6.01 -18.07
C ASP A 260 -6.92 6.28 -16.87
N LEU A 261 -6.91 5.38 -15.87
CA LEU A 261 -5.90 5.41 -14.81
C LEU A 261 -4.49 5.18 -15.39
N VAL A 262 -4.34 4.17 -16.24
CA VAL A 262 -3.05 3.84 -16.86
C VAL A 262 -2.56 4.94 -17.78
N GLN A 263 -3.47 5.57 -18.54
CA GLN A 263 -3.13 6.67 -19.43
C GLN A 263 -2.39 7.79 -18.68
N LYS A 264 -2.79 8.11 -17.45
CA LYS A 264 -2.08 9.11 -16.60
C LYS A 264 -0.62 8.72 -16.38
N PHE A 265 -0.37 7.44 -16.06
CA PHE A 265 0.97 6.93 -15.85
C PHE A 265 1.79 6.86 -17.14
N VAL A 266 1.21 6.32 -18.22
CA VAL A 266 1.86 6.28 -19.55
C VAL A 266 2.24 7.68 -20.01
N GLN A 267 1.39 8.68 -19.79
CA GLN A 267 1.65 10.06 -20.21
C GLN A 267 2.86 10.65 -19.51
N ASN A 268 3.04 10.26 -18.24
CA ASN A 268 4.09 10.79 -17.39
C ASN A 268 5.42 10.05 -17.56
N PHE A 269 5.38 8.73 -17.76
CA PHE A 269 6.56 7.86 -17.76
C PHE A 269 7.00 7.37 -19.15
N SER A 270 6.33 7.83 -20.22
CA SER A 270 6.74 7.55 -21.62
C SER A 270 6.45 8.72 -22.57
N ARG A 271 7.17 8.76 -23.68
CA ARG A 271 6.95 9.64 -24.84
C ARG A 271 6.12 8.92 -25.92
N GLU A 272 5.59 9.67 -26.86
CA GLU A 272 4.92 9.07 -28.03
C GLU A 272 5.91 8.23 -28.84
N GLY A 273 5.45 7.13 -29.44
CA GLY A 273 6.28 6.18 -30.18
C GLY A 273 7.15 5.24 -29.33
N GLU A 274 7.28 5.48 -28.03
CA GLU A 274 8.01 4.63 -27.09
C GLU A 274 7.25 3.34 -26.74
N TRP A 275 7.99 2.32 -26.29
CA TRP A 275 7.43 1.01 -25.92
C TRP A 275 6.97 0.97 -24.47
N VAL A 276 5.71 0.56 -24.27
CA VAL A 276 5.12 0.28 -22.96
C VAL A 276 4.89 -1.22 -22.80
N LEU A 277 5.39 -1.79 -21.71
CA LEU A 277 5.29 -3.20 -21.36
C LEU A 277 4.24 -3.47 -20.27
N ASP A 278 3.48 -4.56 -20.43
CA ASP A 278 2.77 -5.23 -19.34
C ASP A 278 3.07 -6.75 -19.36
N PRO A 279 3.89 -7.27 -18.42
CA PRO A 279 4.27 -8.68 -18.39
C PRO A 279 3.15 -9.61 -17.90
N MET A 280 2.03 -9.07 -17.42
CA MET A 280 0.88 -9.82 -16.93
C MET A 280 -0.40 -9.17 -17.48
N ALA A 281 -0.47 -9.10 -18.80
CA ALA A 281 -1.36 -8.22 -19.53
C ALA A 281 -2.86 -8.47 -19.27
N GLY A 282 -3.25 -9.68 -18.88
CA GLY A 282 -4.64 -10.10 -18.73
C GLY A 282 -5.39 -9.83 -20.04
N THR A 283 -6.46 -9.04 -19.95
CA THR A 283 -7.21 -8.61 -21.14
C THR A 283 -6.66 -7.36 -21.84
N GLY A 284 -5.45 -6.91 -21.51
CA GLY A 284 -4.73 -5.85 -22.22
C GLY A 284 -5.11 -4.41 -21.86
N SER A 285 -5.56 -4.12 -20.63
CA SER A 285 -5.94 -2.74 -20.26
C SER A 285 -4.77 -1.76 -20.32
N ALA A 286 -3.56 -2.16 -19.88
CA ALA A 286 -2.37 -1.32 -20.01
C ALA A 286 -1.96 -1.12 -21.48
N LEU A 287 -2.03 -2.20 -22.28
CA LEU A 287 -1.66 -2.17 -23.69
C LEU A 287 -2.58 -1.25 -24.50
N VAL A 288 -3.89 -1.35 -24.27
CA VAL A 288 -4.89 -0.47 -24.92
C VAL A 288 -4.67 0.98 -24.51
N ALA A 289 -4.43 1.25 -23.23
CA ALA A 289 -4.15 2.60 -22.75
C ALA A 289 -2.90 3.20 -23.42
N ALA A 290 -1.81 2.45 -23.50
CA ALA A 290 -0.59 2.88 -24.17
C ALA A 290 -0.82 3.16 -25.66
N ALA A 291 -1.41 2.20 -26.39
CA ALA A 291 -1.66 2.32 -27.82
C ALA A 291 -2.60 3.48 -28.15
N SER A 292 -3.65 3.70 -27.34
CA SER A 292 -4.59 4.84 -27.51
C SER A 292 -3.93 6.21 -27.38
N MET A 293 -2.72 6.27 -26.81
CA MET A 293 -1.93 7.48 -26.66
C MET A 293 -0.75 7.54 -27.64
N GLY A 294 -0.74 6.74 -28.71
CA GLY A 294 0.34 6.75 -29.69
C GLY A 294 1.65 6.11 -29.20
N ARG A 295 1.61 5.26 -28.17
CA ARG A 295 2.78 4.44 -27.76
C ARG A 295 2.71 3.07 -28.44
N LYS A 296 3.86 2.43 -28.59
CA LYS A 296 3.92 1.01 -28.95
C LYS A 296 3.64 0.19 -27.69
N ALA A 297 2.91 -0.92 -27.82
CA ALA A 297 2.50 -1.70 -26.66
C ALA A 297 2.95 -3.16 -26.78
N CYS A 298 3.65 -3.69 -25.78
CA CYS A 298 4.00 -5.10 -25.74
C CYS A 298 3.65 -5.76 -24.40
N GLY A 299 3.42 -7.07 -24.40
CA GLY A 299 3.08 -7.77 -23.16
C GLY A 299 3.08 -9.28 -23.26
N ILE A 300 2.93 -9.90 -22.08
CA ILE A 300 2.85 -11.35 -21.90
C ILE A 300 1.53 -11.65 -21.19
N GLU A 301 0.86 -12.70 -21.63
CA GLU A 301 -0.33 -13.23 -20.94
C GLU A 301 -0.30 -14.75 -20.93
N LEU A 302 -0.41 -15.34 -19.74
CA LEU A 302 -0.35 -16.79 -19.58
C LEU A 302 -1.61 -17.47 -20.12
N ASN A 303 -2.80 -16.90 -19.90
CA ASN A 303 -4.06 -17.51 -20.30
C ASN A 303 -4.38 -17.18 -21.77
N PRO A 304 -4.40 -18.18 -22.68
CA PRO A 304 -4.67 -17.94 -24.10
C PRO A 304 -6.01 -17.25 -24.37
N LYS A 305 -7.03 -17.48 -23.52
CA LYS A 305 -8.35 -16.84 -23.66
C LYS A 305 -8.28 -15.36 -23.35
N PHE A 306 -7.56 -14.96 -22.31
CA PHE A 306 -7.37 -13.54 -21.98
C PHE A 306 -6.50 -12.85 -23.03
N ALA A 307 -5.46 -13.53 -23.51
CA ALA A 307 -4.63 -13.03 -24.60
C ALA A 307 -5.44 -12.82 -25.89
N GLN A 308 -6.37 -13.72 -26.22
CA GLN A 308 -7.28 -13.54 -27.36
C GLN A 308 -8.19 -12.31 -27.19
N ILE A 309 -8.79 -12.13 -26.00
CA ILE A 309 -9.60 -10.94 -25.70
C ILE A 309 -8.75 -9.67 -25.83
N ALA A 310 -7.54 -9.70 -25.30
CA ALA A 310 -6.61 -8.58 -25.40
C ALA A 310 -6.35 -8.26 -26.89
N ARG A 311 -6.01 -9.28 -27.71
CA ARG A 311 -5.81 -9.13 -29.16
C ARG A 311 -6.96 -8.48 -29.88
N SER A 312 -8.19 -8.90 -29.60
CA SER A 312 -9.39 -8.29 -30.20
C SER A 312 -9.59 -6.84 -29.79
N ARG A 313 -9.11 -6.41 -28.62
CA ARG A 313 -9.25 -5.02 -28.15
C ARG A 313 -8.23 -4.09 -28.78
N PHE A 314 -7.02 -4.58 -29.07
CA PHE A 314 -5.95 -3.76 -29.63
C PHE A 314 -5.68 -3.99 -31.13
N SER A 315 -6.45 -4.84 -31.81
CA SER A 315 -6.39 -5.02 -33.27
C SER A 315 -6.69 -3.73 -34.05
N LEU A 316 -7.20 -2.70 -33.38
CA LEU A 316 -7.43 -1.36 -33.92
C LEU A 316 -6.15 -0.49 -33.96
N PHE A 317 -5.03 -0.96 -33.40
CA PHE A 317 -3.77 -0.22 -33.34
C PHE A 317 -2.68 -0.91 -34.17
N GLU A 318 -1.78 -0.13 -34.77
CA GLU A 318 -0.82 -0.62 -35.77
C GLU A 318 0.46 -1.23 -35.17
N SER A 319 0.82 -0.91 -33.92
CA SER A 319 2.12 -1.27 -33.33
C SER A 319 1.96 -1.94 -31.96
N TYR A 320 1.73 -3.25 -31.95
CA TYR A 320 1.64 -4.05 -30.74
C TYR A 320 2.31 -5.42 -30.86
N GLN A 321 2.66 -5.99 -29.70
CA GLN A 321 3.20 -7.35 -29.61
C GLN A 321 2.71 -8.04 -28.33
N LEU A 322 1.83 -9.03 -28.46
CA LEU A 322 1.35 -9.83 -27.32
C LEU A 322 1.74 -11.30 -27.47
N VAL A 323 2.54 -11.78 -26.52
CA VAL A 323 3.01 -13.16 -26.43
C VAL A 323 2.13 -13.93 -25.44
N VAL A 324 1.75 -15.16 -25.81
CA VAL A 324 1.09 -16.08 -24.88
C VAL A 324 2.19 -16.91 -24.23
N GLY A 325 2.38 -16.77 -22.92
CA GLY A 325 3.50 -17.41 -22.23
C GLY A 325 3.57 -17.10 -20.75
N ASP A 326 4.56 -17.68 -20.08
CA ASP A 326 4.81 -17.50 -18.65
C ASP A 326 5.82 -16.38 -18.43
N ALA A 327 5.41 -15.32 -17.73
CA ALA A 327 6.28 -14.18 -17.47
C ALA A 327 7.38 -14.47 -16.42
N SER A 328 7.35 -15.62 -15.75
CA SER A 328 8.49 -16.06 -14.93
C SER A 328 9.59 -16.72 -15.76
N ASP A 329 9.30 -17.07 -17.02
CA ASP A 329 10.23 -17.65 -17.98
C ASP A 329 10.88 -16.57 -18.85
N GLY A 330 12.21 -16.49 -18.80
CA GLY A 330 13.00 -15.51 -19.54
C GLY A 330 12.93 -15.71 -21.07
N GLU A 331 12.71 -16.94 -21.54
CA GLU A 331 12.54 -17.22 -22.97
C GLU A 331 11.26 -16.55 -23.53
N THR A 332 10.23 -16.39 -22.71
CA THR A 332 9.02 -15.66 -23.13
C THR A 332 9.34 -14.20 -23.44
N PHE A 333 10.31 -13.59 -22.74
CA PHE A 333 10.73 -12.21 -23.00
C PHE A 333 11.61 -12.07 -24.25
N SER A 334 12.23 -13.13 -24.76
CA SER A 334 13.00 -13.06 -26.02
C SER A 334 12.10 -12.83 -27.24
N LEU A 335 10.81 -13.14 -27.09
CA LEU A 335 9.75 -12.91 -28.06
C LEU A 335 9.14 -11.50 -27.98
N LEU A 336 9.71 -10.58 -27.21
CA LEU A 336 9.30 -9.18 -27.10
C LEU A 336 10.37 -8.24 -27.69
N PRO A 337 10.10 -6.93 -27.86
CA PRO A 337 11.13 -5.98 -28.23
C PRO A 337 12.32 -6.04 -27.27
N GLU A 338 13.53 -5.90 -27.82
CA GLU A 338 14.77 -6.00 -27.05
C GLU A 338 14.79 -5.08 -25.84
N HIS A 339 14.29 -3.86 -26.03
CA HIS A 339 14.20 -2.82 -25.02
C HIS A 339 12.81 -2.16 -24.96
N VAL A 340 12.41 -1.76 -23.76
CA VAL A 340 11.18 -1.00 -23.49
C VAL A 340 11.47 0.26 -22.69
N ASP A 341 10.60 1.25 -22.81
CA ASP A 341 10.79 2.58 -22.21
C ASP A 341 9.95 2.80 -20.95
N TYR A 342 8.90 1.99 -20.75
CA TYR A 342 8.08 2.02 -19.56
C TYR A 342 7.43 0.66 -19.31
N CYS A 343 7.27 0.26 -18.05
CA CYS A 343 6.47 -0.91 -17.69
C CYS A 343 5.39 -0.50 -16.69
N ILE A 344 4.15 -0.93 -16.92
CA ILE A 344 3.06 -0.80 -15.94
C ILE A 344 2.24 -2.07 -15.88
N THR A 345 1.98 -2.55 -14.67
CA THR A 345 1.28 -3.83 -14.48
C THR A 345 0.54 -3.90 -13.14
N SER A 346 -0.35 -4.88 -13.01
CA SER A 346 -0.95 -5.30 -11.74
C SER A 346 -0.84 -6.81 -11.64
N PRO A 347 0.05 -7.34 -10.79
CA PRO A 347 0.17 -8.78 -10.61
C PRO A 347 -1.09 -9.37 -9.95
N PRO A 348 -1.27 -10.70 -9.99
CA PRO A 348 -2.24 -11.36 -9.13
C PRO A 348 -1.93 -11.09 -7.66
N TYR A 349 -2.96 -10.88 -6.84
CA TYR A 349 -2.80 -10.63 -5.41
C TYR A 349 -2.74 -11.95 -4.63
N TRP A 350 -1.73 -12.76 -4.93
CA TRP A 350 -1.56 -14.13 -4.43
C TRP A 350 -2.78 -15.02 -4.74
N ASP A 351 -3.11 -15.98 -3.88
CA ASP A 351 -4.22 -16.93 -4.04
C ASP A 351 -5.58 -16.39 -3.57
N MET A 352 -5.73 -15.06 -3.44
CA MET A 352 -6.95 -14.41 -2.92
C MET A 352 -8.22 -14.79 -3.69
N LEU A 353 -8.12 -15.03 -5.01
CA LEU A 353 -9.25 -15.46 -5.82
C LEU A 353 -9.70 -16.90 -5.56
N ARG A 354 -8.88 -17.71 -4.87
CA ARG A 354 -9.24 -19.08 -4.43
C ARG A 354 -9.84 -19.14 -3.03
N MET A 355 -9.83 -18.03 -2.28
CA MET A 355 -10.41 -18.01 -0.94
C MET A 355 -11.92 -18.24 -0.96
N LYS A 356 -12.38 -19.33 -0.35
CA LYS A 356 -13.82 -19.67 -0.27
C LYS A 356 -14.58 -18.60 0.54
N GLY A 357 -15.72 -18.14 0.01
CA GLY A 357 -16.68 -17.33 0.77
C GLY A 357 -16.70 -15.83 0.46
N ALA A 358 -15.88 -15.34 -0.46
CA ALA A 358 -15.98 -13.95 -0.92
C ALA A 358 -17.35 -13.71 -1.60
N GLU A 359 -18.06 -12.66 -1.19
CA GLU A 359 -19.36 -12.28 -1.77
C GLU A 359 -19.27 -12.10 -3.30
N THR A 360 -18.11 -11.63 -3.76
CA THR A 360 -17.74 -11.50 -5.18
C THR A 360 -17.72 -12.85 -5.91
N GLN A 361 -17.26 -13.94 -5.29
CA GLN A 361 -17.29 -15.27 -5.92
C GLN A 361 -18.71 -15.81 -6.08
N LYS A 362 -19.59 -15.56 -5.10
CA LYS A 362 -21.01 -15.93 -5.22
C LYS A 362 -21.69 -15.14 -6.35
N LYS A 363 -21.48 -13.82 -6.41
CA LYS A 363 -22.00 -12.96 -7.49
C LYS A 363 -21.47 -13.38 -8.88
N ARG A 364 -20.18 -13.69 -9.00
CA ARG A 364 -19.57 -14.15 -10.26
C ARG A 364 -20.04 -15.53 -10.69
N LYS A 365 -20.20 -16.48 -9.74
CA LYS A 365 -20.79 -17.80 -10.00
C LYS A 365 -22.20 -17.66 -10.58
N ASN A 366 -23.02 -16.80 -9.98
CA ASN A 366 -24.40 -16.55 -10.44
C ASN A 366 -24.44 -15.86 -11.81
N ALA A 367 -23.39 -15.14 -12.20
CA ALA A 367 -23.27 -14.47 -13.49
C ALA A 367 -22.53 -15.31 -14.56
N GLY A 368 -22.17 -16.57 -14.29
CA GLY A 368 -21.42 -17.42 -15.23
C GLY A 368 -19.98 -16.97 -15.51
N LEU A 369 -19.42 -16.08 -14.68
CA LEU A 369 -18.09 -15.51 -14.88
C LEU A 369 -16.99 -16.36 -14.23
N PRO A 370 -15.77 -16.42 -14.81
CA PRO A 370 -14.63 -17.12 -14.22
C PRO A 370 -14.34 -16.65 -12.79
N ARG A 371 -14.10 -17.59 -11.87
CA ARG A 371 -13.87 -17.32 -10.43
C ARG A 371 -12.41 -17.02 -10.08
N TRP A 372 -11.48 -17.52 -10.90
CA TRP A 372 -10.03 -17.36 -10.80
C TRP A 372 -9.46 -17.18 -12.22
N TYR A 373 -8.18 -16.81 -12.33
CA TYR A 373 -7.54 -16.46 -13.60
C TYR A 373 -7.38 -17.67 -14.54
N SER A 374 -6.83 -18.78 -14.03
CA SER A 374 -6.74 -20.05 -14.75
C SER A 374 -6.54 -21.25 -13.81
N GLU A 375 -6.62 -22.47 -14.35
CA GLU A 375 -6.20 -23.70 -13.64
C GLU A 375 -4.76 -24.10 -13.95
N ASP A 376 -4.02 -23.27 -14.71
CA ASP A 376 -2.62 -23.54 -15.06
C ASP A 376 -1.77 -23.51 -13.78
N GLN A 377 -0.90 -24.50 -13.58
CA GLN A 377 -0.04 -24.56 -12.40
C GLN A 377 1.00 -23.42 -12.36
N ARG A 378 1.31 -22.84 -13.53
CA ARG A 378 2.21 -21.69 -13.68
C ARG A 378 1.56 -20.36 -13.31
N ASP A 379 0.24 -20.33 -13.20
CA ASP A 379 -0.48 -19.13 -12.80
C ASP A 379 -0.10 -18.75 -11.38
N LEU A 380 0.53 -17.60 -11.21
CA LEU A 380 0.97 -17.09 -9.90
C LEU A 380 -0.20 -16.97 -8.91
N GLY A 381 -1.43 -16.81 -9.38
CA GLY A 381 -2.64 -16.82 -8.56
C GLY A 381 -3.02 -18.20 -7.99
N ASN A 382 -2.32 -19.26 -8.39
CA ASN A 382 -2.51 -20.63 -7.91
C ASN A 382 -1.48 -21.07 -6.87
N ILE A 383 -0.45 -20.25 -6.61
CA ILE A 383 0.63 -20.57 -5.67
C ILE A 383 0.13 -20.39 -4.22
N ALA A 384 0.15 -21.48 -3.45
CA ALA A 384 -0.40 -21.51 -2.09
C ALA A 384 0.55 -20.98 -1.01
N ASP A 385 1.87 -21.06 -1.22
CA ASP A 385 2.88 -20.54 -0.31
C ASP A 385 3.25 -19.10 -0.68
N TYR A 386 3.31 -18.21 0.31
CA TYR A 386 3.51 -16.78 0.06
C TYR A 386 4.96 -16.46 -0.33
N SER A 387 5.95 -17.15 0.26
CA SER A 387 7.36 -16.91 -0.09
C SER A 387 7.64 -17.33 -1.52
N THR A 388 7.18 -18.53 -1.89
CA THR A 388 7.30 -19.07 -3.26
C THR A 388 6.62 -18.15 -4.28
N PHE A 389 5.44 -17.62 -3.94
CA PHE A 389 4.75 -16.64 -4.77
C PHE A 389 5.60 -15.37 -4.98
N LEU A 390 6.19 -14.82 -3.91
CA LEU A 390 7.07 -13.66 -4.00
C LEU A 390 8.34 -13.95 -4.81
N ASP A 391 8.95 -15.13 -4.66
CA ASP A 391 10.16 -15.52 -5.41
C ASP A 391 9.88 -15.60 -6.91
N LEU A 392 8.74 -16.17 -7.32
CA LEU A 392 8.34 -16.23 -8.71
C LEU A 392 8.00 -14.85 -9.27
N LEU A 393 7.29 -14.03 -8.49
CA LEU A 393 6.93 -12.68 -8.90
C LEU A 393 8.16 -11.78 -9.04
N GLU A 394 9.17 -11.95 -8.16
CA GLU A 394 10.46 -11.29 -8.28
C GLU A 394 11.18 -11.64 -9.58
N LYS A 395 11.20 -12.93 -9.99
CA LYS A 395 11.79 -13.35 -11.27
C LYS A 395 11.14 -12.64 -12.47
N VAL A 396 9.82 -12.47 -12.46
CA VAL A 396 9.12 -11.70 -13.51
C VAL A 396 9.72 -10.29 -13.60
N TYR A 397 9.91 -9.64 -12.46
CA TYR A 397 10.43 -8.27 -12.41
C TYR A 397 11.93 -8.18 -12.69
N GLU A 398 12.72 -9.22 -12.42
CA GLU A 398 14.10 -9.34 -12.90
C GLU A 398 14.12 -9.30 -14.43
N HIS A 399 13.30 -10.10 -15.11
CA HIS A 399 13.19 -10.09 -16.58
C HIS A 399 12.71 -8.74 -17.12
N VAL A 400 11.71 -8.12 -16.49
CA VAL A 400 11.28 -6.76 -16.84
C VAL A 400 12.44 -5.77 -16.71
N SER A 401 13.24 -5.87 -15.64
CA SER A 401 14.38 -4.99 -15.41
C SER A 401 15.48 -5.15 -16.46
N LEU A 402 15.59 -6.31 -17.11
CA LEU A 402 16.54 -6.54 -18.20
C LEU A 402 16.07 -5.92 -19.52
N ARG A 403 14.75 -5.81 -19.73
CA ARG A 403 14.17 -5.14 -20.90
C ARG A 403 14.07 -3.63 -20.75
N LEU A 404 13.90 -3.13 -19.54
CA LEU A 404 13.73 -1.71 -19.28
C LEU A 404 15.05 -0.96 -19.54
N ARG A 405 15.01 0.08 -20.39
CA ARG A 405 16.20 0.91 -20.64
C ARG A 405 16.69 1.57 -19.35
N PRO A 406 18.01 1.79 -19.20
CA PRO A 406 18.56 2.55 -18.09
C PRO A 406 17.85 3.90 -17.90
N GLY A 407 17.60 4.27 -16.65
CA GLY A 407 16.91 5.51 -16.29
C GLY A 407 15.39 5.50 -16.46
N ARG A 408 14.80 4.46 -17.06
CA ARG A 408 13.35 4.31 -17.28
C ARG A 408 12.63 3.66 -16.10
N TYR A 409 11.30 3.66 -16.14
CA TYR A 409 10.46 3.41 -14.97
C TYR A 409 9.57 2.15 -15.09
N LEU A 410 9.29 1.56 -13.93
CA LEU A 410 8.33 0.48 -13.72
C LEU A 410 7.30 0.95 -12.67
N THR A 411 6.02 0.83 -12.97
CA THR A 411 4.94 1.04 -11.99
C THR A 411 4.16 -0.25 -11.75
N ILE A 412 4.04 -0.64 -10.48
CA ILE A 412 3.30 -1.83 -10.05
C ILE A 412 2.08 -1.37 -9.25
N ILE A 413 0.88 -1.71 -9.74
CA ILE A 413 -0.38 -1.47 -9.03
C ILE A 413 -0.74 -2.71 -8.21
N VAL A 414 -0.76 -2.58 -6.88
CA VAL A 414 -0.92 -3.73 -5.99
C VAL A 414 -1.64 -3.36 -4.69
N LYS A 415 -2.17 -4.38 -4.01
CA LYS A 415 -2.78 -4.27 -2.67
C LYS A 415 -2.05 -5.16 -1.69
N ASN A 416 -2.00 -4.73 -0.43
CA ASN A 416 -1.69 -5.66 0.65
C ASN A 416 -2.82 -6.68 0.79
N VAL A 417 -2.44 -7.89 1.18
CA VAL A 417 -3.35 -9.04 1.23
C VAL A 417 -3.76 -9.31 2.68
N LYS A 418 -5.06 -9.47 2.91
CA LYS A 418 -5.63 -9.84 4.22
C LYS A 418 -6.18 -11.26 4.15
N LYS A 419 -5.55 -12.20 4.85
CA LYS A 419 -5.93 -13.62 4.83
C LYS A 419 -5.89 -14.20 6.25
N LYS A 420 -7.01 -14.80 6.68
CA LYS A 420 -7.17 -15.44 8.01
C LYS A 420 -6.75 -14.55 9.18
N GLY A 421 -7.02 -13.24 9.11
CA GLY A 421 -6.69 -12.28 10.16
C GLY A 421 -5.22 -11.82 10.20
N ILE A 422 -4.43 -12.21 9.19
CA ILE A 422 -3.04 -11.80 8.98
C ILE A 422 -2.98 -10.82 7.80
N ILE A 423 -2.15 -9.78 7.94
CA ILE A 423 -1.78 -8.87 6.85
C ILE A 423 -0.47 -9.33 6.23
N TYR A 424 -0.50 -9.56 4.93
CA TYR A 424 0.65 -9.79 4.07
C TYR A 424 0.93 -8.49 3.32
N PRO A 425 2.02 -7.78 3.63
CA PRO A 425 2.30 -6.45 3.10
C PRO A 425 2.90 -6.53 1.68
N LEU A 426 2.18 -7.17 0.75
CA LEU A 426 2.64 -7.48 -0.61
C LEU A 426 3.28 -6.30 -1.33
N ALA A 427 2.70 -5.09 -1.20
CA ALA A 427 3.28 -3.89 -1.78
C ALA A 427 4.72 -3.65 -1.27
N TRP A 428 4.94 -3.81 0.03
CA TRP A 428 6.19 -3.48 0.69
C TRP A 428 7.19 -4.63 0.70
N ASP A 429 6.72 -5.87 0.59
CA ASP A 429 7.57 -7.01 0.27
C ASP A 429 8.14 -6.88 -1.14
N LEU A 430 7.33 -6.49 -2.13
CA LEU A 430 7.82 -6.17 -3.47
C LEU A 430 8.79 -4.99 -3.45
N ALA A 431 8.45 -3.89 -2.78
CA ALA A 431 9.35 -2.74 -2.65
C ALA A 431 10.72 -3.15 -2.09
N ALA A 432 10.75 -3.97 -1.04
CA ALA A 432 11.98 -4.50 -0.47
C ALA A 432 12.78 -5.36 -1.46
N ARG A 433 12.13 -6.36 -2.07
CA ARG A 433 12.77 -7.34 -2.95
C ARG A 433 13.32 -6.68 -4.22
N LEU A 434 12.50 -5.86 -4.89
CA LEU A 434 12.88 -5.21 -6.15
C LEU A 434 13.93 -4.12 -5.95
N SER A 435 13.99 -3.49 -4.77
CA SER A 435 15.05 -2.52 -4.45
C SER A 435 16.46 -3.14 -4.45
N ARG A 436 16.59 -4.47 -4.49
CA ARG A 436 17.88 -5.15 -4.69
C ARG A 436 18.46 -4.93 -6.07
N PHE A 437 17.65 -4.64 -7.08
CA PHE A 437 18.10 -4.45 -8.48
C PHE A 437 17.51 -3.23 -9.20
N LEU A 438 16.46 -2.62 -8.67
CA LEU A 438 15.87 -1.34 -9.12
C LEU A 438 15.98 -0.27 -8.02
N GLU A 439 15.80 0.99 -8.38
CA GLU A 439 15.73 2.11 -7.43
C GLU A 439 14.26 2.39 -7.09
N PHE A 440 13.87 2.29 -5.81
CA PHE A 440 12.51 2.64 -5.40
C PHE A 440 12.31 4.16 -5.43
N SER A 441 11.47 4.63 -6.35
CA SER A 441 11.20 6.06 -6.55
C SER A 441 10.10 6.56 -5.61
N GLY A 442 9.10 5.72 -5.32
CA GLY A 442 8.12 5.98 -4.28
C GLY A 442 6.75 5.38 -4.55
N GLU A 443 5.79 5.73 -3.71
CA GLU A 443 4.43 5.24 -3.74
C GLU A 443 3.40 6.36 -4.00
N GLN A 444 2.41 6.06 -4.83
CA GLN A 444 1.15 6.79 -4.87
C GLN A 444 0.02 5.90 -4.38
N ILE A 445 -1.02 6.51 -3.81
CA ILE A 445 -2.20 5.79 -3.33
C ILE A 445 -3.41 6.11 -4.23
N TRP A 446 -3.88 5.11 -4.95
CA TRP A 446 -5.16 5.18 -5.64
C TRP A 446 -6.29 4.86 -4.65
N CYS A 447 -7.02 5.89 -4.23
CA CYS A 447 -8.16 5.80 -3.34
C CYS A 447 -9.47 5.56 -4.13
N GLN A 448 -10.29 4.64 -3.63
CA GLN A 448 -11.62 4.34 -4.16
C GLN A 448 -12.68 4.83 -3.17
N ASP A 449 -13.54 5.75 -3.59
CA ASP A 449 -14.63 6.33 -2.79
C ASP A 449 -16.02 5.86 -3.23
N ASP A 450 -16.09 5.03 -4.27
CA ASP A 450 -17.29 4.53 -4.95
C ASP A 450 -17.72 3.12 -4.52
N GLN A 451 -16.92 2.46 -3.68
CA GLN A 451 -17.17 1.10 -3.21
C GLN A 451 -18.14 1.08 -2.01
N ARG A 452 -19.05 0.10 -1.98
CA ARG A 452 -19.98 -0.10 -0.86
C ARG A 452 -19.25 -0.63 0.37
N LEU A 453 -19.42 0.04 1.50
CA LEU A 453 -18.85 -0.37 2.78
C LEU A 453 -19.60 -1.58 3.36
N ALA A 454 -18.84 -2.57 3.82
CA ALA A 454 -19.36 -3.64 4.66
C ALA A 454 -18.98 -3.39 6.14
N PRO A 455 -19.89 -3.65 7.10
CA PRO A 455 -19.63 -3.43 8.53
C PRO A 455 -18.81 -4.59 9.14
N PHE A 456 -17.62 -4.86 8.61
CA PHE A 456 -16.81 -5.98 9.08
C PHE A 456 -16.42 -5.82 10.56
N GLY A 457 -16.48 -6.93 11.30
CA GLY A 457 -16.07 -6.99 12.70
C GLY A 457 -16.91 -6.15 13.67
N TYR A 458 -18.06 -5.61 13.23
CA TYR A 458 -18.93 -4.75 14.03
C TYR A 458 -19.11 -5.28 15.46
N ARG A 459 -18.81 -4.45 16.46
CA ARG A 459 -18.85 -4.71 17.93
C ARG A 459 -17.74 -5.58 18.51
N TYR A 460 -16.97 -6.30 17.70
CA TYR A 460 -16.06 -7.35 18.19
C TYR A 460 -14.58 -7.12 17.84
N ALA A 461 -14.29 -6.63 16.64
CA ALA A 461 -12.91 -6.46 16.17
C ALA A 461 -12.82 -5.43 15.05
N TRP A 462 -11.67 -4.77 14.91
CA TRP A 462 -11.40 -4.00 13.71
C TRP A 462 -11.00 -4.92 12.56
N VAL A 463 -11.80 -4.88 11.50
CA VAL A 463 -11.43 -5.25 10.13
C VAL A 463 -11.82 -4.09 9.22
N SER A 464 -10.92 -3.54 8.40
CA SER A 464 -11.25 -2.46 7.45
C SER A 464 -11.62 -3.01 6.06
N ASN A 465 -12.31 -2.17 5.29
CA ASN A 465 -12.55 -2.36 3.87
C ASN A 465 -11.36 -1.79 3.09
N THR A 466 -10.58 -2.65 2.43
CA THR A 466 -9.42 -2.24 1.62
C THR A 466 -9.86 -1.60 0.30
N PHE A 467 -10.01 -0.28 0.32
CA PHE A 467 -10.45 0.57 -0.80
C PHE A 467 -9.35 1.50 -1.31
N HIS A 468 -8.10 1.04 -1.23
CA HIS A 468 -6.96 1.71 -1.84
C HIS A 468 -6.07 0.69 -2.56
N HIS A 469 -5.30 1.15 -3.54
CA HIS A 469 -4.18 0.41 -4.12
C HIS A 469 -2.90 1.24 -4.00
N TYR A 470 -1.77 0.56 -3.84
CA TYR A 470 -0.46 1.15 -4.00
C TYR A 470 -0.09 1.14 -5.48
N CYS A 471 0.36 2.28 -5.99
CA CYS A 471 1.08 2.39 -7.25
C CYS A 471 2.55 2.62 -6.89
N LEU A 472 3.34 1.54 -6.89
CA LEU A 472 4.76 1.58 -6.54
C LEU A 472 5.57 1.85 -7.80
N THR A 473 6.39 2.89 -7.78
CA THR A 473 7.24 3.27 -8.91
C THR A 473 8.69 2.98 -8.60
N PHE A 474 9.37 2.34 -9.55
CA PHE A 474 10.78 2.02 -9.53
C PHE A 474 11.46 2.56 -10.78
N ARG A 475 12.76 2.79 -10.68
CA ARG A 475 13.61 3.23 -11.78
C ARG A 475 14.71 2.21 -12.03
N LYS A 476 15.01 1.95 -13.31
CA LYS A 476 16.19 1.18 -13.70
C LYS A 476 17.45 2.03 -13.49
N PRO A 477 18.45 1.60 -12.70
CA PRO A 477 19.71 2.34 -12.54
C PRO A 477 20.53 2.37 -13.85
N PHE A 478 21.42 3.35 -14.01
CA PHE A 478 22.31 3.54 -15.17
C PHE A 478 23.53 2.61 -15.23
N ARG A 479 23.49 1.48 -14.52
CA ARG A 479 24.64 0.60 -14.33
C ARG A 479 25.11 -0.09 -15.60
#